data_AF-A0A090W592-F1
#
_entry.id   AF-A0A090W592-F1
#
_cell.length_a   1.000
_cell.length_b   1.000
_cell.length_c   1.000
_cell.angle_alpha   90.00
_cell.angle_beta   90.00
_cell.angle_gamma   90.00
#
_symmetry.space_group_name_H-M   'P 1'
#
loop_
_entity.id
_entity.type
_entity.pdbx_description
1 polymer ?
#
loop_
_entity_poly.entity_id
_entity_poly.type
_entity_poly.pdbx_seq_one_letter_code
_entity_poly.pdbx_strand_id
1 'polypeptide(L)'
;MKCFFKVILVALLCFSINGFSQLKKENYKTNKTYQIPKWEVLDISFTNNVDVKSPYTAKFKAVFTHENGFIQEVPGFYNGNNEWIIRFSSSLEGQWRFETKADVNKLSGKKGKVTVTEAKENNHGAVTVNKEDPQHFYYEDGTPYFLLAFECDWLYALDYHNDKNLPKTEHLLNLIEESGFNQVVMNVFSYDVSWKKDENLKDHPEHEFGGPRNIFPFLGNNEKPDYSALNPEFFQKLDRTISLMHDKRIVSHLMIYVWNKLVAWPDMNTEADNMYFDYVVKRYQAFPNVIWDISKEALFYGRADEAIFMAE
;
A
#
# COMPACT_ATOMS: atom_id res chain seq x y z
N MET A 1 -68.83 -1.19 -13.43
CA MET A 1 -67.69 -1.95 -12.86
C MET A 1 -66.66 -2.20 -13.94
N LYS A 2 -65.51 -1.50 -13.88
CA LYS A 2 -64.19 -1.92 -14.39
C LYS A 2 -63.21 -0.78 -14.11
N CYS A 3 -62.56 -0.83 -12.95
CA CYS A 3 -61.44 0.03 -12.59
C CYS A 3 -60.22 -0.38 -13.43
N PHE A 4 -59.65 0.56 -14.18
CA PHE A 4 -58.33 0.41 -14.77
C PHE A 4 -57.31 1.07 -13.83
N PHE A 5 -56.56 0.25 -13.09
CA PHE A 5 -55.39 0.69 -12.34
C PHE A 5 -54.19 0.64 -13.29
N LYS A 6 -53.63 1.81 -13.66
CA LYS A 6 -52.35 1.90 -14.34
C LYS A 6 -51.26 1.87 -13.27
N VAL A 7 -50.57 0.74 -13.14
CA VAL A 7 -49.34 0.63 -12.35
C VAL A 7 -48.20 1.15 -13.23
N ILE A 8 -47.61 2.28 -12.85
CA ILE A 8 -46.37 2.78 -13.43
C ILE A 8 -45.23 2.13 -12.65
N LEU A 9 -44.54 1.19 -13.31
CA LEU A 9 -43.33 0.57 -12.77
C LEU A 9 -42.16 1.52 -13.05
N VAL A 10 -41.73 2.29 -12.04
CA VAL A 10 -40.49 3.06 -12.10
C VAL A 10 -39.34 2.09 -11.81
N ALA A 11 -38.68 1.61 -12.87
CA ALA A 11 -37.45 0.86 -12.75
C ALA A 11 -36.32 1.83 -12.36
N LEU A 12 -36.01 1.93 -11.08
CA LEU A 12 -34.76 2.50 -10.59
C LEU A 12 -33.63 1.57 -11.04
N LEU A 13 -33.00 1.92 -12.16
CA LEU A 13 -31.69 1.39 -12.55
C LEU A 13 -30.68 1.89 -11.52
N CYS A 14 -30.51 1.13 -10.44
CA CYS A 14 -29.30 1.19 -9.63
C CYS A 14 -28.16 0.73 -10.54
N PHE A 15 -27.52 1.66 -11.23
CA PHE A 15 -26.18 1.43 -11.72
C PHE A 15 -25.30 1.25 -10.48
N SER A 16 -25.07 0.00 -10.09
CA SER A 16 -23.92 -0.35 -9.26
C SER A 16 -22.70 0.09 -10.03
N ILE A 17 -22.20 1.28 -9.71
CA ILE A 17 -20.88 1.71 -10.12
C ILE A 17 -19.96 0.79 -9.32
N ASN A 18 -19.63 -0.38 -9.88
CA ASN A 18 -18.52 -1.18 -9.42
C ASN A 18 -17.28 -0.34 -9.76
N GLY A 19 -17.03 0.66 -8.91
CA GLY A 19 -15.84 1.48 -8.95
C GLY A 19 -14.69 0.55 -8.68
N PHE A 20 -13.91 0.28 -9.71
CA PHE A 20 -12.65 -0.43 -9.61
C PHE A 20 -11.87 0.14 -8.41
N SER A 21 -11.47 -0.73 -7.49
CA SER A 21 -10.53 -0.41 -6.40
C SER A 21 -9.19 -0.05 -7.04
N GLN A 22 -9.07 1.20 -7.47
CA GLN A 22 -7.88 1.73 -8.08
C GLN A 22 -7.62 3.10 -7.46
N LEU A 23 -6.42 3.22 -6.89
CA LEU A 23 -5.89 4.48 -6.40
C LEU A 23 -6.17 5.59 -7.39
N LYS A 24 -6.61 6.75 -6.88
CA LYS A 24 -6.79 7.92 -7.73
C LYS A 24 -5.43 8.33 -8.26
N LYS A 25 -5.18 8.03 -9.53
CA LYS A 25 -3.92 8.35 -10.22
C LYS A 25 -4.15 9.45 -11.25
N GLU A 26 -3.33 10.48 -11.18
CA GLU A 26 -3.43 11.68 -12.00
C GLU A 26 -2.05 12.05 -12.56
N ASN A 27 -1.96 12.24 -13.87
CA ASN A 27 -0.73 12.74 -14.47
C ASN A 27 -0.51 14.21 -14.10
N TYR A 28 0.73 14.54 -13.77
CA TYR A 28 1.14 15.90 -13.43
C TYR A 28 0.88 16.84 -14.60
N LYS A 29 0.20 17.96 -14.31
CA LYS A 29 0.01 19.08 -15.24
C LYS A 29 0.30 20.40 -14.54
N THR A 30 0.99 21.30 -15.23
CA THR A 30 1.24 22.67 -14.74
C THR A 30 -0.09 23.39 -14.49
N ASN A 31 -0.17 24.15 -13.40
CA ASN A 31 -1.36 24.92 -12.99
C ASN A 31 -2.62 24.08 -12.74
N LYS A 32 -2.50 22.75 -12.57
CA LYS A 32 -3.62 21.90 -12.16
C LYS A 32 -3.81 21.95 -10.63
N THR A 33 -5.08 21.98 -10.23
CA THR A 33 -5.51 21.68 -8.87
C THR A 33 -6.11 20.26 -8.87
N TYR A 34 -5.50 19.36 -8.10
CA TYR A 34 -6.07 18.04 -7.82
C TYR A 34 -7.01 18.14 -6.61
N GLN A 35 -7.85 17.14 -6.41
CA GLN A 35 -8.78 17.11 -5.29
C GLN A 35 -8.90 15.68 -4.75
N ILE A 36 -8.90 15.52 -3.44
CA ILE A 36 -9.16 14.25 -2.74
C ILE A 36 -9.91 14.51 -1.43
N PRO A 37 -10.76 13.56 -0.98
CA PRO A 37 -11.25 13.57 0.39
C PRO A 37 -10.11 13.40 1.40
N LYS A 38 -10.30 13.89 2.62
CA LYS A 38 -9.43 13.63 3.77
C LYS A 38 -9.18 12.13 3.91
N TRP A 39 -7.94 11.76 4.22
CA TRP A 39 -7.46 10.38 4.37
C TRP A 39 -7.50 9.49 3.11
N GLU A 40 -7.94 9.99 1.97
CA GLU A 40 -7.87 9.23 0.72
C GLU A 40 -6.52 9.47 0.01
N VAL A 41 -6.12 8.53 -0.85
CA VAL A 41 -4.79 8.52 -1.46
C VAL A 41 -4.82 9.05 -2.89
N LEU A 42 -3.90 9.96 -3.22
CA LEU A 42 -3.67 10.51 -4.56
C LEU A 42 -2.27 10.16 -5.07
N ASP A 43 -2.19 9.48 -6.21
CA ASP A 43 -0.97 9.34 -6.99
C ASP A 43 -0.86 10.49 -7.99
N ILE A 44 0.16 11.34 -7.83
CA ILE A 44 0.55 12.32 -8.84
C ILE A 44 1.73 11.75 -9.63
N SER A 45 1.50 11.42 -10.90
CA SER A 45 2.47 10.80 -11.78
C SER A 45 3.27 11.82 -12.59
N PHE A 46 4.59 11.69 -12.56
CA PHE A 46 5.54 12.49 -13.31
C PHE A 46 6.30 11.60 -14.28
N THR A 47 6.06 11.79 -15.57
CA THR A 47 6.84 11.12 -16.61
C THR A 47 7.92 12.05 -17.13
N ASN A 48 9.09 11.50 -17.40
CA ASN A 48 10.15 12.22 -18.08
C ASN A 48 10.92 11.26 -19.01
N ASN A 49 11.59 11.78 -20.04
CA ASN A 49 12.32 10.94 -20.99
C ASN A 49 13.83 10.87 -20.67
N VAL A 50 14.23 10.98 -19.40
CA VAL A 50 15.63 10.91 -18.99
C VAL A 50 15.86 9.57 -18.32
N ASP A 51 16.81 8.82 -18.86
CA ASP A 51 17.29 7.60 -18.24
C ASP A 51 18.07 7.95 -16.96
N VAL A 52 17.67 7.37 -15.84
CA VAL A 52 18.25 7.62 -14.52
C VAL A 52 18.99 6.35 -14.12
N LYS A 53 20.32 6.45 -13.95
CA LYS A 53 21.21 5.29 -13.72
C LYS A 53 20.80 4.42 -12.53
N SER A 54 20.35 5.03 -11.43
CA SER A 54 19.95 4.35 -10.20
C SER A 54 18.62 4.91 -9.69
N PRO A 55 17.49 4.58 -10.36
CA PRO A 55 16.24 5.28 -10.15
C PRO A 55 15.59 4.94 -8.80
N TYR A 56 15.83 3.74 -8.27
CA TYR A 56 15.27 3.29 -6.99
C TYR A 56 15.94 3.91 -5.76
N THR A 57 17.14 4.47 -5.91
CA THR A 57 17.90 5.14 -4.83
C THR A 57 18.01 6.65 -5.01
N ALA A 58 17.57 7.20 -6.15
CA ALA A 58 17.60 8.64 -6.40
C ALA A 58 16.63 9.40 -5.49
N LYS A 59 16.99 10.63 -5.11
CA LYS A 59 16.12 11.47 -4.28
C LYS A 59 15.03 12.10 -5.14
N PHE A 60 13.78 11.86 -4.74
CA PHE A 60 12.61 12.53 -5.26
C PHE A 60 11.61 12.73 -4.12
N LYS A 61 11.15 13.95 -3.90
CA LYS A 61 10.13 14.28 -2.89
C LYS A 61 9.32 15.50 -3.30
N ALA A 62 8.23 15.75 -2.60
CA ALA A 62 7.46 16.99 -2.69
C ALA A 62 7.27 17.59 -1.29
N VAL A 63 7.40 18.91 -1.19
CA VAL A 63 7.07 19.65 0.03
C VAL A 63 5.68 20.22 -0.17
N PHE A 64 4.71 19.69 0.58
CA PHE A 64 3.35 20.18 0.62
C PHE A 64 3.21 21.22 1.75
N THR A 65 2.61 22.36 1.44
CA THR A 65 2.33 23.44 2.39
C THR A 65 0.84 23.73 2.38
N HIS A 66 0.21 23.54 3.54
CA HIS A 66 -1.18 23.86 3.76
C HIS A 66 -1.39 25.37 3.88
N GLU A 67 -2.60 25.86 3.63
CA GLU A 67 -2.93 27.29 3.72
C GLU A 67 -2.78 27.89 5.13
N ASN A 68 -2.82 27.05 6.18
CA ASN A 68 -2.51 27.48 7.55
C ASN A 68 -1.00 27.48 7.88
N GLY A 69 -0.14 27.13 6.91
CA GLY A 69 1.31 27.09 7.08
C GLY A 69 1.89 25.73 7.52
N PHE A 70 1.08 24.71 7.80
CA PHE A 70 1.57 23.36 8.10
C PHE A 70 2.32 22.78 6.88
N ILE A 71 3.43 22.08 7.14
CA ILE A 71 4.31 21.52 6.10
C ILE A 71 4.35 20.01 6.23
N GLN A 72 4.12 19.31 5.13
CA GLN A 72 4.25 17.86 5.00
C GLN A 72 5.25 17.55 3.89
N GLU A 73 6.38 16.93 4.24
CA GLU A 73 7.31 16.40 3.23
C GLU A 73 6.90 14.98 2.85
N VAL A 74 6.68 14.77 1.56
CA VAL A 74 6.22 13.48 1.02
C VAL A 74 7.28 12.92 0.09
N PRO A 75 7.86 11.75 0.40
CA PRO A 75 8.80 11.13 -0.51
C PRO A 75 8.08 10.65 -1.77
N GLY A 76 8.80 10.68 -2.88
CA GLY A 76 8.40 10.03 -4.12
C GLY A 76 9.20 8.77 -4.39
N PHE A 77 8.73 7.97 -5.33
CA PHE A 77 9.36 6.73 -5.73
C PHE A 77 9.30 6.53 -7.24
N TYR A 78 10.26 5.79 -7.78
CA TYR A 78 10.27 5.37 -9.17
C TYR A 78 9.31 4.18 -9.38
N ASN A 79 8.42 4.26 -10.36
CA ASN A 79 7.39 3.24 -10.60
C ASN A 79 7.66 2.39 -11.86
N GLY A 80 8.90 2.41 -12.39
CA GLY A 80 9.22 1.76 -13.66
C GLY A 80 8.81 2.61 -14.87
N ASN A 81 9.27 2.23 -16.07
CA ASN A 81 8.90 2.88 -17.34
C ASN A 81 9.05 4.41 -17.35
N ASN A 82 10.10 4.94 -16.72
CA ASN A 82 10.36 6.39 -16.57
C ASN A 82 9.25 7.17 -15.85
N GLU A 83 8.43 6.49 -15.05
CA GLU A 83 7.38 7.06 -14.23
C GLU A 83 7.85 7.26 -12.79
N TRP A 84 7.58 8.43 -12.22
CA TRP A 84 7.85 8.78 -10.84
C TRP A 84 6.55 9.21 -10.16
N ILE A 85 6.30 8.74 -8.94
CA ILE A 85 5.04 9.00 -8.23
C ILE A 85 5.33 9.80 -6.97
N ILE A 86 4.52 10.83 -6.74
CA ILE A 86 4.29 11.40 -5.41
C ILE A 86 2.93 10.88 -4.95
N ARG A 87 2.91 10.04 -3.92
CA ARG A 87 1.68 9.50 -3.34
C ARG A 87 1.33 10.31 -2.11
N PHE A 88 0.26 11.09 -2.19
CA PHE A 88 -0.15 12.07 -1.18
C PHE A 88 -1.47 11.68 -0.52
N SER A 89 -1.53 11.84 0.80
CA SER A 89 -2.73 11.80 1.63
C SER A 89 -2.55 12.82 2.76
N SER A 90 -3.64 13.30 3.33
CA SER A 90 -3.59 14.22 4.46
C SER A 90 -4.81 14.09 5.36
N SER A 91 -4.57 14.30 6.66
CA SER A 91 -5.60 14.41 7.70
C SER A 91 -6.11 15.83 7.91
N LEU A 92 -5.61 16.81 7.14
CA LEU A 92 -6.00 18.22 7.24
C LEU A 92 -6.68 18.70 5.94
N GLU A 93 -7.96 19.07 6.09
CA GLU A 93 -8.79 19.65 5.04
C GLU A 93 -8.32 21.06 4.67
N GLY A 94 -8.51 21.43 3.41
CA GLY A 94 -8.19 22.77 2.89
C GLY A 94 -7.27 22.75 1.67
N GLN A 95 -6.66 23.89 1.40
CA GLN A 95 -5.81 24.08 0.22
C GLN A 95 -4.34 23.77 0.53
N TRP A 96 -3.78 22.86 -0.27
CA TRP A 96 -2.37 22.52 -0.24
C TRP A 96 -1.69 22.98 -1.52
N ARG A 97 -0.47 23.50 -1.39
CA ARG A 97 0.45 23.77 -2.50
C ARG A 97 1.63 22.84 -2.37
N PHE A 98 2.20 22.38 -3.47
CA PHE A 98 3.41 21.58 -3.41
C PHE A 98 4.47 22.07 -4.38
N GLU A 99 5.73 21.79 -4.01
CA GLU A 99 6.90 21.91 -4.87
C GLU A 99 7.77 20.66 -4.78
N THR A 100 8.14 20.09 -5.93
CA THR A 100 9.01 18.90 -5.97
C THR A 100 10.48 19.27 -5.81
N LYS A 101 11.24 18.38 -5.18
CA LYS A 101 12.70 18.42 -5.08
C LYS A 101 13.23 17.07 -5.55
N ALA A 102 14.15 17.08 -6.51
CA ALA A 102 14.68 15.86 -7.12
C ALA A 102 16.14 16.04 -7.54
N ASP A 103 16.91 14.94 -7.51
CA ASP A 103 18.24 14.89 -8.14
C ASP A 103 18.12 14.98 -9.68
N VAL A 104 16.99 14.51 -10.22
CA VAL A 104 16.67 14.60 -11.65
C VAL A 104 16.11 15.99 -11.94
N ASN A 105 16.90 16.84 -12.63
CA ASN A 105 16.53 18.24 -12.93
C ASN A 105 15.12 18.41 -13.53
N LYS A 106 14.68 17.48 -14.41
CA LYS A 106 13.35 17.55 -15.03
C LYS A 106 12.20 17.28 -14.06
N LEU A 107 12.45 16.67 -12.90
CA LEU A 107 11.48 16.39 -11.84
C LEU A 107 11.51 17.43 -10.72
N SER A 108 12.54 18.27 -10.65
CA SER A 108 12.68 19.29 -9.60
C SER A 108 11.90 20.57 -9.94
N GLY A 109 11.43 21.30 -8.92
CA GLY A 109 10.74 22.59 -9.06
C GLY A 109 9.35 22.51 -9.70
N LYS A 110 8.73 21.33 -9.77
CA LYS A 110 7.35 21.18 -10.25
C LYS A 110 6.39 21.65 -9.18
N LYS A 111 5.42 22.47 -9.57
CA LYS A 111 4.47 23.11 -8.65
C LYS A 111 3.05 22.72 -8.98
N GLY A 112 2.24 22.50 -7.96
CA GLY A 112 0.83 22.20 -8.11
C GLY A 112 0.05 22.50 -6.83
N LYS A 113 -1.25 22.19 -6.87
CA LYS A 113 -2.15 22.35 -5.74
C LYS A 113 -2.99 21.11 -5.54
N VAL A 114 -3.31 20.79 -4.30
CA VAL A 114 -4.29 19.75 -3.94
C VAL A 114 -5.31 20.38 -3.00
N THR A 115 -6.59 20.20 -3.29
CA THR A 115 -7.67 20.52 -2.35
C THR A 115 -8.04 19.24 -1.61
N VAL A 116 -7.87 19.24 -0.29
CA VAL A 116 -8.34 18.16 0.57
C VAL A 116 -9.73 18.54 1.06
N THR A 117 -10.74 17.76 0.70
CA THR A 117 -12.14 17.97 1.11
C THR A 117 -12.49 17.15 2.34
N GLU A 118 -13.73 17.29 2.83
CA GLU A 118 -14.31 16.44 3.86
C GLU A 118 -14.04 14.95 3.61
N ALA A 119 -13.87 14.20 4.70
CA ALA A 119 -13.68 12.75 4.67
C ALA A 119 -14.86 12.03 4.02
N LYS A 120 -14.60 10.85 3.44
CA LYS A 120 -15.67 9.92 3.09
C LYS A 120 -16.34 9.40 4.37
N GLU A 121 -17.61 9.03 4.26
CA GLU A 121 -18.33 8.34 5.34
C GLU A 121 -17.56 7.09 5.80
N ASN A 122 -17.50 6.86 7.11
CA ASN A 122 -16.79 5.75 7.76
C ASN A 122 -15.28 5.65 7.42
N ASN A 123 -14.67 6.71 6.90
CA ASN A 123 -13.22 6.84 6.88
C ASN A 123 -12.80 7.65 8.11
N HIS A 124 -12.09 7.03 9.05
CA HIS A 124 -11.68 7.63 10.33
C HIS A 124 -10.19 8.04 10.35
N GLY A 125 -9.46 7.78 9.27
CA GLY A 125 -8.02 8.03 9.18
C GLY A 125 -7.16 6.90 9.71
N ALA A 126 -5.91 7.22 10.05
CA ALA A 126 -4.96 6.23 10.54
C ALA A 126 -5.25 5.79 11.97
N VAL A 127 -4.81 4.57 12.32
CA VAL A 127 -4.75 4.14 13.72
C VAL A 127 -3.59 4.85 14.41
N THR A 128 -3.86 5.44 15.57
CA THR A 128 -2.94 6.25 16.37
C THR A 128 -3.04 5.88 17.84
N VAL A 129 -2.08 6.37 18.62
CA VAL A 129 -2.06 6.27 20.09
C VAL A 129 -2.47 7.63 20.66
N ASN A 130 -3.50 7.64 21.50
CA ASN A 130 -3.92 8.85 22.20
C ASN A 130 -2.97 9.14 23.37
N LYS A 131 -2.53 10.39 23.52
CA LYS A 131 -1.63 10.78 24.63
C LYS A 131 -2.29 10.72 26.01
N GLU A 132 -3.60 10.95 26.07
CA GLU A 132 -4.39 10.93 27.31
C GLU A 132 -4.81 9.51 27.70
N ASP A 133 -4.82 8.59 26.73
CA ASP A 133 -5.10 7.16 26.93
C ASP A 133 -4.15 6.27 26.10
N PRO A 134 -2.88 6.16 26.52
CA PRO A 134 -1.84 5.52 25.71
C PRO A 134 -1.90 3.99 25.69
N GLN A 135 -2.84 3.38 26.41
CA GLN A 135 -3.02 1.92 26.46
C GLN A 135 -4.06 1.40 25.45
N HIS A 136 -4.76 2.31 24.77
CA HIS A 136 -5.76 1.96 23.75
C HIS A 136 -5.43 2.64 22.42
N PHE A 137 -5.91 2.03 21.35
CA PHE A 137 -5.79 2.58 20.02
C PHE A 137 -7.03 3.40 19.66
N TYR A 138 -6.82 4.41 18.85
CA TYR A 138 -7.85 5.30 18.32
C TYR A 138 -7.58 5.53 16.84
N TYR A 139 -8.59 5.95 16.09
CA TYR A 139 -8.38 6.55 14.79
C TYR A 139 -7.99 8.03 14.93
N GLU A 140 -7.45 8.63 13.86
CA GLU A 140 -7.06 10.06 13.84
C GLU A 140 -8.22 11.01 14.17
N ASP A 141 -9.47 10.60 13.95
CA ASP A 141 -10.67 11.37 14.28
C ASP A 141 -11.13 11.24 15.75
N GLY A 142 -10.45 10.42 16.54
CA GLY A 142 -10.75 10.14 17.94
C GLY A 142 -11.68 8.96 18.18
N THR A 143 -12.17 8.28 17.14
CA THR A 143 -12.98 7.06 17.27
C THR A 143 -12.13 5.93 17.88
N PRO A 144 -12.61 5.21 18.92
CA PRO A 144 -11.87 4.08 19.48
C PRO A 144 -11.60 2.97 18.44
N TYR A 145 -10.40 2.39 18.47
CA TYR A 145 -10.02 1.26 17.63
C TYR A 145 -9.77 0.02 18.48
N PHE A 146 -10.69 -0.95 18.39
CA PHE A 146 -10.48 -2.27 18.97
C PHE A 146 -9.84 -3.19 17.93
N LEU A 147 -8.59 -3.56 18.13
CA LEU A 147 -7.84 -4.39 17.19
C LEU A 147 -8.35 -5.83 17.22
N LEU A 148 -8.95 -6.28 16.12
CA LEU A 148 -9.30 -7.68 15.90
C LEU A 148 -8.75 -8.12 14.54
N ALA A 149 -7.61 -8.82 14.58
CA ALA A 149 -6.82 -9.11 13.39
C ALA A 149 -6.96 -10.56 12.90
N PHE A 150 -6.97 -10.71 11.58
CA PHE A 150 -6.83 -11.98 10.87
C PHE A 150 -5.43 -12.08 10.27
N GLU A 151 -4.78 -13.24 10.35
CA GLU A 151 -3.43 -13.42 9.78
C GLU A 151 -3.50 -14.05 8.39
N CYS A 152 -2.89 -13.39 7.40
CA CYS A 152 -2.82 -13.89 6.02
C CYS A 152 -1.47 -13.51 5.38
N ASP A 153 -0.47 -14.37 5.57
CA ASP A 153 0.91 -14.12 5.13
C ASP A 153 1.06 -13.93 3.59
N TRP A 154 0.18 -14.54 2.78
CA TRP A 154 0.21 -14.55 1.31
C TRP A 154 -0.88 -13.70 0.64
N LEU A 155 -1.49 -12.74 1.35
CA LEU A 155 -2.59 -11.92 0.77
C LEU A 155 -2.18 -11.23 -0.55
N TYR A 156 -0.92 -10.84 -0.70
CA TYR A 156 -0.39 -10.22 -1.93
C TYR A 156 -0.46 -11.14 -3.16
N ALA A 157 -0.51 -12.46 -2.97
CA ALA A 157 -0.36 -13.45 -4.04
C ALA A 157 -1.69 -13.88 -4.67
N LEU A 158 -2.81 -13.75 -3.95
CA LEU A 158 -4.09 -14.38 -4.31
C LEU A 158 -4.52 -14.10 -5.76
N ASP A 159 -4.42 -12.84 -6.17
CA ASP A 159 -4.79 -12.35 -7.50
C ASP A 159 -3.62 -11.72 -8.26
N TYR A 160 -2.37 -12.07 -7.92
CA TYR A 160 -1.17 -11.48 -8.52
C TYR A 160 -1.18 -11.60 -10.07
N HIS A 161 -1.55 -12.78 -10.58
CA HIS A 161 -1.63 -13.07 -12.01
C HIS A 161 -2.92 -12.60 -12.69
N ASN A 162 -3.82 -11.94 -11.96
CA ASN A 162 -5.02 -11.36 -12.52
C ASN A 162 -4.84 -9.85 -12.72
N ASP A 163 -4.80 -9.39 -13.96
CA ASP A 163 -4.57 -7.98 -14.30
C ASP A 163 -5.80 -7.08 -14.12
N LYS A 164 -7.01 -7.66 -14.08
CA LYS A 164 -8.25 -6.90 -14.20
C LYS A 164 -8.89 -6.57 -12.85
N ASN A 165 -8.95 -7.56 -11.96
CA ASN A 165 -9.64 -7.44 -10.68
C ASN A 165 -8.96 -8.31 -9.62
N LEU A 166 -9.50 -8.27 -8.40
CA LEU A 166 -8.99 -8.99 -7.23
C LEU A 166 -10.09 -9.88 -6.61
N PRO A 167 -10.71 -10.81 -7.35
CA PRO A 167 -11.88 -11.55 -6.88
C PRO A 167 -11.60 -12.43 -5.66
N LYS A 168 -10.41 -13.05 -5.56
CA LYS A 168 -10.06 -13.88 -4.40
C LYS A 168 -9.77 -12.99 -3.18
N THR A 169 -9.02 -11.91 -3.38
CA THR A 169 -8.73 -10.94 -2.30
C THR A 169 -10.01 -10.26 -1.83
N GLU A 170 -10.88 -9.80 -2.72
CA GLU A 170 -12.14 -9.15 -2.38
C GLU A 170 -13.07 -10.11 -1.62
N HIS A 171 -13.20 -11.34 -2.09
CA HIS A 171 -13.98 -12.36 -1.41
C HIS A 171 -13.45 -12.62 0.02
N LEU A 172 -12.14 -12.81 0.18
CA LEU A 172 -11.53 -13.01 1.49
C LEU A 172 -11.73 -11.80 2.42
N LEU A 173 -11.51 -10.58 1.92
CA LEU A 173 -11.68 -9.37 2.72
C LEU A 173 -13.15 -9.15 3.14
N ASN A 174 -14.13 -9.50 2.30
CA ASN A 174 -15.54 -9.50 2.69
C ASN A 174 -15.82 -10.48 3.83
N LEU A 175 -15.29 -11.70 3.74
CA LEU A 175 -15.47 -12.70 4.82
C LEU A 175 -14.83 -12.25 6.14
N ILE A 176 -13.67 -11.61 6.07
CA ILE A 176 -12.95 -11.04 7.23
C ILE A 176 -13.81 -9.96 7.89
N GLU A 177 -14.34 -9.02 7.10
CA GLU A 177 -15.25 -7.97 7.57
C GLU A 177 -16.55 -8.54 8.16
N GLU A 178 -17.22 -9.46 7.46
CA GLU A 178 -18.44 -10.14 7.92
C GLU A 178 -18.22 -10.93 9.22
N SER A 179 -17.00 -11.42 9.44
CA SER A 179 -16.60 -12.12 10.67
C SER A 179 -16.20 -11.16 11.81
N GLY A 180 -16.23 -9.85 11.57
CA GLY A 180 -15.95 -8.81 12.56
C GLY A 180 -14.48 -8.40 12.70
N PHE A 181 -13.58 -8.96 11.90
CA PHE A 181 -12.17 -8.55 11.88
C PHE A 181 -12.02 -7.22 11.13
N ASN A 182 -11.12 -6.36 11.60
CA ASN A 182 -10.86 -5.04 11.02
C ASN A 182 -9.40 -4.83 10.61
N GLN A 183 -8.57 -5.86 10.74
CA GLN A 183 -7.15 -5.81 10.43
C GLN A 183 -6.69 -7.12 9.81
N VAL A 184 -5.75 -7.05 8.87
CA VAL A 184 -5.01 -8.21 8.38
C VAL A 184 -3.53 -8.04 8.69
N VAL A 185 -2.95 -9.04 9.35
CA VAL A 185 -1.50 -9.19 9.51
C VAL A 185 -0.97 -9.92 8.28
N MET A 186 -0.18 -9.22 7.46
CA MET A 186 0.30 -9.73 6.17
C MET A 186 1.75 -9.31 5.90
N ASN A 187 2.41 -10.00 4.98
CA ASN A 187 3.75 -9.65 4.55
C ASN A 187 3.70 -8.82 3.26
N VAL A 188 4.71 -7.96 3.08
CA VAL A 188 5.03 -7.46 1.74
C VAL A 188 5.27 -8.64 0.80
N PHE A 189 6.15 -9.57 1.19
CA PHE A 189 6.45 -10.79 0.44
C PHE A 189 6.73 -11.99 1.36
N SER A 190 6.38 -13.20 0.93
CA SER A 190 6.68 -14.46 1.60
C SER A 190 6.91 -15.53 0.54
N TYR A 191 7.96 -16.35 0.65
CA TYR A 191 8.27 -17.27 -0.45
C TYR A 191 7.59 -18.62 -0.29
N ASP A 192 8.01 -19.39 0.71
CA ASP A 192 7.49 -20.74 0.94
C ASP A 192 7.57 -21.14 2.41
N VAL A 193 7.19 -22.37 2.74
CA VAL A 193 7.17 -22.91 4.09
C VAL A 193 8.11 -24.10 4.22
N SER A 194 8.70 -24.28 5.40
CA SER A 194 9.60 -25.41 5.69
C SER A 194 8.88 -26.66 6.21
N TRP A 195 7.60 -26.53 6.59
CA TRP A 195 6.80 -27.65 7.09
C TRP A 195 6.10 -28.42 5.97
N LYS A 196 5.58 -29.61 6.32
CA LYS A 196 4.83 -30.45 5.39
C LYS A 196 3.57 -29.71 4.94
N LYS A 197 3.45 -29.49 3.64
CA LYS A 197 2.25 -28.95 2.98
C LYS A 197 1.14 -30.01 2.90
N ASP A 198 -0.11 -29.54 2.81
CA ASP A 198 -1.27 -30.41 2.59
C ASP A 198 -1.09 -31.20 1.28
N GLU A 199 -1.31 -32.51 1.33
CA GLU A 199 -1.17 -33.38 0.15
C GLU A 199 -2.20 -33.07 -0.94
N ASN A 200 -3.35 -32.51 -0.57
CA ASN A 200 -4.40 -32.09 -1.50
C ASN A 200 -3.95 -30.98 -2.45
N LEU A 201 -2.92 -30.19 -2.08
CA LEU A 201 -2.38 -29.14 -2.96
C LEU A 201 -1.76 -29.68 -4.25
N LYS A 202 -1.40 -30.97 -4.29
CA LYS A 202 -0.94 -31.64 -5.53
C LYS A 202 -2.06 -31.72 -6.57
N ASP A 203 -3.28 -31.96 -6.11
CA ASP A 203 -4.47 -32.07 -6.95
C ASP A 203 -5.15 -30.70 -7.16
N HIS A 204 -4.79 -29.71 -6.33
CA HIS A 204 -5.32 -28.34 -6.35
C HIS A 204 -4.23 -27.25 -6.39
N PRO A 205 -3.39 -27.22 -7.44
CA PRO A 205 -2.28 -26.27 -7.53
C PRO A 205 -2.72 -24.79 -7.57
N GLU A 206 -3.99 -24.50 -7.89
CA GLU A 206 -4.59 -23.16 -7.85
C GLU A 206 -4.70 -22.54 -6.44
N HIS A 207 -4.51 -23.38 -5.40
CA HIS A 207 -4.49 -23.01 -3.99
C HIS A 207 -3.08 -23.06 -3.37
N GLU A 208 -2.07 -23.46 -4.15
CA GLU A 208 -0.67 -23.41 -3.74
C GLU A 208 -0.07 -22.03 -4.05
N PHE A 209 0.18 -21.25 -2.99
CA PHE A 209 0.79 -19.91 -3.11
C PHE A 209 2.27 -19.89 -2.69
N GLY A 210 2.79 -20.98 -2.12
CA GLY A 210 4.17 -21.12 -1.69
C GLY A 210 5.08 -21.61 -2.82
N GLY A 211 6.32 -21.10 -2.84
CA GLY A 211 7.32 -21.41 -3.86
C GLY A 211 7.08 -20.76 -5.24
N PRO A 212 6.50 -19.55 -5.37
CA PRO A 212 6.24 -18.97 -6.69
C PRO A 212 7.56 -18.58 -7.38
N ARG A 213 7.76 -19.05 -8.62
CA ARG A 213 8.98 -18.73 -9.39
C ARG A 213 8.97 -17.36 -10.08
N ASN A 214 7.79 -16.78 -10.25
CA ASN A 214 7.52 -15.58 -11.04
C ASN A 214 7.00 -14.41 -10.19
N ILE A 215 7.12 -14.50 -8.87
CA ILE A 215 6.75 -13.41 -7.95
C ILE A 215 7.94 -13.14 -7.03
N PHE A 216 8.51 -11.94 -7.12
CA PHE A 216 9.63 -11.51 -6.30
C PHE A 216 9.75 -9.97 -6.29
N PRO A 217 10.09 -9.32 -5.16
CA PRO A 217 10.22 -7.86 -5.07
C PRO A 217 11.46 -7.29 -5.77
N PHE A 218 12.47 -8.12 -6.06
CA PHE A 218 13.64 -7.75 -6.85
C PHE A 218 13.59 -8.38 -8.24
N LEU A 219 14.58 -8.06 -9.08
CA LEU A 219 14.81 -8.80 -10.31
C LEU A 219 15.18 -10.27 -10.02
N GLY A 220 15.12 -11.12 -11.05
CA GLY A 220 15.33 -12.55 -10.89
C GLY A 220 14.17 -13.23 -10.15
N ASN A 221 14.48 -14.12 -9.20
CA ASN A 221 13.49 -14.80 -8.35
C ASN A 221 14.12 -15.28 -7.04
N ASN A 222 13.33 -15.87 -6.15
CA ASN A 222 13.81 -16.30 -4.84
C ASN A 222 14.90 -17.40 -4.88
N GLU A 223 14.96 -18.22 -5.94
CA GLU A 223 16.03 -19.23 -6.10
C GLU A 223 17.34 -18.61 -6.64
N LYS A 224 17.23 -17.57 -7.47
CA LYS A 224 18.34 -16.85 -8.12
C LYS A 224 18.05 -15.35 -8.09
N PRO A 225 18.21 -14.70 -6.92
CA PRO A 225 17.84 -13.30 -6.78
C PRO A 225 18.83 -12.39 -7.50
N ASP A 226 18.32 -11.32 -8.11
CA ASP A 226 19.12 -10.22 -8.63
C ASP A 226 18.74 -8.94 -7.89
N TYR A 227 19.59 -8.56 -6.93
CA TYR A 227 19.37 -7.40 -6.06
C TYR A 227 19.84 -6.07 -6.67
N SER A 228 20.25 -6.04 -7.94
CA SER A 228 20.72 -4.82 -8.59
C SER A 228 19.62 -3.76 -8.79
N ALA A 229 18.35 -4.20 -8.80
CA ALA A 229 17.18 -3.34 -8.89
C ALA A 229 15.93 -4.02 -8.33
N LEU A 230 14.90 -3.20 -8.10
CA LEU A 230 13.57 -3.67 -7.70
C LEU A 230 12.73 -4.07 -8.92
N ASN A 231 11.75 -4.95 -8.68
CA ASN A 231 10.70 -5.31 -9.64
C ASN A 231 9.46 -4.44 -9.40
N PRO A 232 9.23 -3.37 -10.20
CA PRO A 232 8.12 -2.45 -9.96
C PRO A 232 6.75 -3.09 -10.19
N GLU A 233 6.65 -4.12 -11.05
CA GLU A 233 5.40 -4.83 -11.30
C GLU A 233 4.88 -5.47 -10.02
N PHE A 234 5.76 -6.10 -9.24
CA PHE A 234 5.40 -6.70 -7.96
C PHE A 234 4.69 -5.70 -7.04
N PHE A 235 5.28 -4.52 -6.86
CA PHE A 235 4.73 -3.49 -5.99
C PHE A 235 3.47 -2.84 -6.58
N GLN A 236 3.35 -2.74 -7.90
CA GLN A 236 2.12 -2.30 -8.57
C GLN A 236 0.97 -3.30 -8.33
N LYS A 237 1.26 -4.60 -8.22
CA LYS A 237 0.26 -5.60 -7.84
C LYS A 237 -0.14 -5.47 -6.39
N LEU A 238 0.83 -5.28 -5.48
CA LEU A 238 0.56 -5.08 -4.06
C LEU A 238 -0.21 -3.78 -3.78
N ASP A 239 0.05 -2.69 -4.53
CA ASP A 239 -0.74 -1.44 -4.45
C ASP A 239 -2.25 -1.71 -4.58
N ARG A 240 -2.65 -2.64 -5.45
CA ARG A 240 -4.07 -2.97 -5.67
C ARG A 240 -4.67 -3.62 -4.43
N THR A 241 -3.93 -4.53 -3.80
CA THR A 241 -4.35 -5.20 -2.56
C THR A 241 -4.48 -4.21 -1.41
N ILE A 242 -3.47 -3.36 -1.18
CA ILE A 242 -3.49 -2.36 -0.11
C ILE A 242 -4.59 -1.32 -0.34
N SER A 243 -4.80 -0.90 -1.60
CA SER A 243 -5.92 -0.01 -1.98
C SER A 243 -7.28 -0.63 -1.70
N LEU A 244 -7.46 -1.93 -1.99
CA LEU A 244 -8.73 -2.61 -1.74
C LEU A 244 -8.99 -2.73 -0.24
N MET A 245 -7.97 -3.02 0.56
CA MET A 245 -8.07 -3.00 2.02
C MET A 245 -8.44 -1.61 2.53
N HIS A 246 -7.84 -0.55 1.98
CA HIS A 246 -8.15 0.83 2.33
C HIS A 246 -9.61 1.18 2.01
N ASP A 247 -10.10 0.81 0.82
CA ASP A 247 -11.48 1.04 0.41
C ASP A 247 -12.48 0.35 1.34
N LYS A 248 -12.13 -0.86 1.81
CA LYS A 248 -12.89 -1.66 2.79
C LYS A 248 -12.66 -1.28 4.25
N ARG A 249 -11.86 -0.25 4.53
CA ARG A 249 -11.54 0.20 5.91
C ARG A 249 -10.88 -0.88 6.76
N ILE A 250 -10.18 -1.82 6.12
CA ILE A 250 -9.40 -2.86 6.78
C ILE A 250 -7.95 -2.39 6.90
N VAL A 251 -7.42 -2.46 8.11
CA VAL A 251 -6.02 -2.11 8.40
C VAL A 251 -5.09 -3.19 7.85
N SER A 252 -4.10 -2.78 7.07
CA SER A 252 -2.96 -3.58 6.65
C SER A 252 -1.85 -3.45 7.69
N HIS A 253 -1.74 -4.43 8.58
CA HIS A 253 -0.56 -4.60 9.41
C HIS A 253 0.52 -5.28 8.57
N LEU A 254 1.39 -4.45 7.99
CA LEU A 254 2.30 -4.80 6.90
C LEU A 254 3.70 -5.10 7.44
N MET A 255 4.03 -6.38 7.47
CA MET A 255 5.37 -6.89 7.81
C MET A 255 6.29 -6.72 6.61
N ILE A 256 7.33 -5.90 6.77
CA ILE A 256 8.31 -5.60 5.71
C ILE A 256 9.21 -6.82 5.46
N TYR A 257 9.68 -7.45 6.54
CA TYR A 257 10.48 -8.66 6.50
C TYR A 257 9.79 -9.84 7.18
N VAL A 258 10.11 -11.03 6.71
CA VAL A 258 9.80 -12.29 7.38
C VAL A 258 10.94 -13.28 7.19
N TRP A 259 11.37 -13.90 8.28
CA TRP A 259 12.56 -14.75 8.28
C TRP A 259 12.25 -16.25 8.20
N ASN A 260 11.03 -16.66 8.54
CA ASN A 260 10.64 -18.07 8.54
C ASN A 260 9.93 -18.55 7.26
N LYS A 261 9.80 -17.69 6.22
CA LYS A 261 9.14 -18.04 4.94
C LYS A 261 10.10 -18.26 3.77
N LEU A 262 11.32 -18.70 4.06
CA LEU A 262 12.33 -19.09 3.07
C LEU A 262 12.63 -18.02 2.02
N VAL A 263 12.45 -16.74 2.37
CA VAL A 263 12.73 -15.64 1.45
C VAL A 263 14.23 -15.44 1.33
N ALA A 264 14.72 -15.35 0.09
CA ALA A 264 16.07 -14.90 -0.20
C ALA A 264 16.12 -13.37 -0.10
N TRP A 265 16.26 -12.85 1.13
CA TRP A 265 16.49 -11.43 1.36
C TRP A 265 17.95 -11.06 1.04
N PRO A 266 18.23 -9.81 0.60
CA PRO A 266 19.60 -9.29 0.62
C PRO A 266 20.15 -9.30 2.05
N ASP A 267 21.48 -9.26 2.18
CA ASP A 267 22.11 -9.13 3.49
C ASP A 267 21.76 -7.78 4.12
N MET A 268 21.54 -7.77 5.44
CA MET A 268 21.10 -6.58 6.18
C MET A 268 22.09 -5.42 6.02
N ASN A 269 21.57 -4.20 5.98
CA ASN A 269 22.33 -2.96 5.85
C ASN A 269 23.12 -2.80 4.53
N THR A 270 22.96 -3.71 3.57
CA THR A 270 23.52 -3.51 2.22
C THR A 270 22.73 -2.45 1.45
N GLU A 271 23.29 -1.96 0.34
CA GLU A 271 22.58 -1.03 -0.55
C GLU A 271 21.25 -1.61 -1.05
N ALA A 272 21.20 -2.92 -1.30
CA ALA A 272 20.00 -3.61 -1.75
C ALA A 272 18.91 -3.68 -0.66
N ASP A 273 19.31 -3.99 0.57
CA ASP A 273 18.40 -4.02 1.72
C ASP A 273 17.81 -2.64 2.00
N ASN A 274 18.66 -1.63 2.09
CA ASN A 274 18.24 -0.24 2.26
C ASN A 274 17.35 0.24 1.10
N MET A 275 17.68 -0.11 -0.14
CA MET A 275 16.87 0.21 -1.32
C MET A 275 15.45 -0.38 -1.20
N TYR A 276 15.33 -1.63 -0.79
CA TYR A 276 14.02 -2.28 -0.61
C TYR A 276 13.22 -1.65 0.53
N PHE A 277 13.82 -1.51 1.71
CA PHE A 277 13.16 -0.91 2.88
C PHE A 277 12.65 0.48 2.58
N ASP A 278 13.53 1.35 2.06
CA ASP A 278 13.17 2.71 1.66
C ASP A 278 12.03 2.70 0.65
N TYR A 279 12.10 1.83 -0.35
CA TYR A 279 11.11 1.79 -1.42
C TYR A 279 9.72 1.41 -0.90
N VAL A 280 9.64 0.40 -0.04
CA VAL A 280 8.40 -0.02 0.61
C VAL A 280 7.79 1.13 1.41
N VAL A 281 8.60 1.78 2.26
CA VAL A 281 8.14 2.93 3.07
C VAL A 281 7.67 4.08 2.18
N LYS A 282 8.48 4.49 1.19
CA LYS A 282 8.14 5.59 0.26
C LYS A 282 6.85 5.30 -0.52
N ARG A 283 6.62 4.04 -0.90
CA ARG A 283 5.46 3.64 -1.70
C ARG A 283 4.16 3.54 -0.90
N TYR A 284 4.20 3.09 0.35
CA TYR A 284 2.97 2.88 1.13
C TYR A 284 2.70 3.91 2.25
N GLN A 285 3.60 4.87 2.51
CA GLN A 285 3.42 5.86 3.60
C GLN A 285 2.13 6.70 3.55
N ALA A 286 1.53 6.88 2.38
CA ALA A 286 0.33 7.70 2.26
C ALA A 286 -0.95 6.96 2.65
N PHE A 287 -0.90 5.63 2.80
CA PHE A 287 -2.07 4.84 3.17
C PHE A 287 -2.33 4.92 4.67
N PRO A 288 -3.44 5.53 5.11
CA PRO A 288 -3.72 5.62 6.55
C PRO A 288 -4.04 4.27 7.17
N ASN A 289 -4.46 3.28 6.36
CA ASN A 289 -4.75 1.94 6.84
C ASN A 289 -3.48 1.08 6.97
N VAL A 290 -2.26 1.61 6.85
CA VAL A 290 -1.03 0.83 7.05
C VAL A 290 -0.50 0.98 8.47
N ILE A 291 -0.32 -0.14 9.16
CA ILE A 291 0.51 -0.25 10.37
C ILE A 291 1.80 -0.95 9.97
N TRP A 292 2.94 -0.31 10.28
CA TRP A 292 4.25 -0.85 9.95
C TRP A 292 4.71 -1.86 10.98
N ASP A 293 5.07 -3.05 10.50
CA ASP A 293 5.86 -4.02 11.25
C ASP A 293 7.17 -4.24 10.50
N ILE A 294 8.29 -3.98 11.18
CA ILE A 294 9.60 -4.15 10.57
C ILE A 294 9.80 -5.63 10.22
N SER A 295 9.47 -6.56 11.11
CA SER A 295 9.79 -7.95 10.90
C SER A 295 9.00 -8.93 11.76
N LYS A 296 8.46 -9.94 11.10
CA LYS A 296 8.02 -11.17 11.77
C LYS A 296 9.21 -12.02 12.19
N GLU A 297 9.22 -12.44 13.45
CA GLU A 297 10.23 -13.32 14.04
C GLU A 297 11.68 -12.82 13.84
N ALA A 298 11.94 -11.53 14.14
CA ALA A 298 13.23 -10.88 13.91
C ALA A 298 14.44 -11.59 14.56
N LEU A 299 14.23 -12.29 15.69
CA LEU A 299 15.28 -13.04 16.39
C LEU A 299 15.60 -14.40 15.74
N PHE A 300 14.79 -14.84 14.78
CA PHE A 300 15.00 -16.12 14.11
C PHE A 300 16.29 -16.06 13.27
N TYR A 301 17.08 -17.14 13.34
CA TYR A 301 18.41 -17.27 12.68
C TYR A 301 19.51 -16.28 13.09
N GLY A 302 19.42 -15.66 14.28
CA GLY A 302 20.53 -14.82 14.80
C GLY A 302 20.75 -13.52 14.02
N ARG A 303 19.71 -13.01 13.35
CA ARG A 303 19.76 -11.77 12.55
C ARG A 303 19.50 -10.51 13.38
N ALA A 304 18.68 -10.61 14.42
CA ALA A 304 18.64 -9.65 15.52
C ALA A 304 19.15 -10.37 16.77
N ASP A 305 20.39 -10.13 17.16
CA ASP A 305 20.96 -10.63 18.41
C ASP A 305 21.20 -9.49 19.40
N GLU A 306 21.50 -9.82 20.67
CA GLU A 306 21.76 -8.83 21.72
C GLU A 306 22.89 -7.87 21.34
N ALA A 307 23.85 -8.29 20.50
CA ALA A 307 24.97 -7.45 20.10
C ALA A 307 24.53 -6.26 19.22
N ILE A 308 23.47 -6.41 18.43
CA ILE A 308 22.87 -5.30 17.66
C ILE A 308 22.17 -4.29 18.58
N PHE A 309 21.55 -4.73 19.67
CA PHE A 309 20.85 -3.86 20.62
C PHE A 309 21.79 -3.17 21.63
N MET A 310 22.95 -3.76 21.90
CA MET A 310 23.93 -3.25 22.86
C MET A 310 25.05 -2.43 22.20
N ALA A 311 25.04 -2.29 20.87
CA ALA A 311 25.95 -1.43 20.12
C ALA A 311 25.41 0.01 20.07
N GLU A 312 25.31 0.67 21.23
CA GLU A 312 25.24 2.14 21.36
C GLU A 312 26.59 2.72 21.80
#